data_AF-A0A6A6DB84-F1
#
_entry.id   AF-A0A6A6DB84-F1
#
_cell.length_a   1.000
_cell.length_b   1.000
_cell.length_c   1.000
_cell.angle_alpha   90.00
_cell.angle_beta   90.00
_cell.angle_gamma   90.00
#
_symmetry.space_group_name_H-M   'P 1'
#
loop_
_entity.id
_entity.type
_entity.pdbx_description
1 polymer ?
#
loop_
_entity_poly.entity_id
_entity_poly.type
_entity_poly.pdbx_seq_one_letter_code
_entity_poly.pdbx_strand_id
1 'polypeptide(L)'
;MRWRDRAPRYTGIYQTGYSQFFDAYTSQCDEVSFIPWLPNGPKMNKELRSTLNNLVHQTNYVLQYYTNWLNLKYYANRPPGDIRTAPFLDWVDVDIVYNGHRFCRAGVKEPNRHNRDVWFFHFLDGWLKEGSATISAGANGDNQTARVLPEWLAETFHPKSAGHRASKDLLYLKTKFEVFARRLSGKRKWIWMVGDDQCYASQRVDSDFYGGFREPLRQILGDPHFYGWDRFQNPTDRFTPMWIGSQGHLGTQHDCYRGAQINEIHDNIRDSDMHDEAYKQKVVILALGTMDVFLGYDLKNVHRRVGAILRTIFDHDPDAVVLLNHLPMFGKGTQGENLDRKEGLQRVVEFNARLSGLANYWRTRHNRRVLKVSLPLTTWHKRDLFLPSRRGYNAIAWSIAEQLVMAGSMNWITNDRNDDDETPGPAIPGPPTRGGPRARQARSPSPKIHRRDIPDPEATPPQYQLLPDPVKDGTIICTQKRPDGAPGGDDILASLYQGKSQWDWVHQVGCNTTEICKNSLFDTAVSSARGSSHWYKSI
;
A
#
# COMPACT_ATOMS: atom_id res chain seq x y z
N MET A 1 -11.38 -6.76 17.33
CA MET A 1 -10.05 -6.89 17.95
C MET A 1 -9.97 -5.87 19.08
N ARG A 2 -10.00 -6.30 20.33
CA ARG A 2 -9.86 -5.38 21.46
C ARG A 2 -8.38 -5.15 21.71
N TRP A 3 -7.83 -4.03 21.26
CA TRP A 3 -6.43 -3.68 21.55
C TRP A 3 -6.15 -3.61 23.06
N ARG A 4 -7.18 -3.28 23.84
CA ARG A 4 -7.18 -3.29 25.31
C ARG A 4 -7.10 -4.69 25.91
N ASP A 5 -7.53 -5.72 25.18
CA ASP A 5 -7.56 -7.10 25.66
C ASP A 5 -6.36 -7.91 25.14
N ARG A 6 -5.33 -7.24 24.59
CA ARG A 6 -4.04 -7.90 24.45
C ARG A 6 -3.63 -8.34 25.85
N ALA A 7 -3.34 -9.63 26.02
CA ALA A 7 -2.94 -10.12 27.34
C ALA A 7 -1.76 -9.26 27.82
N PRO A 8 -1.78 -8.72 29.05
CA PRO A 8 -0.78 -7.74 29.53
C PRO A 8 0.67 -8.23 29.42
N ARG A 9 0.86 -9.55 29.34
CA ARG A 9 2.15 -10.21 29.15
C ARG A 9 2.70 -10.21 27.72
N TYR A 10 1.95 -9.74 26.72
CA TYR A 10 2.41 -9.68 25.33
C TYR A 10 2.65 -8.24 24.90
N THR A 11 3.88 -7.94 24.48
CA THR A 11 4.24 -6.66 23.84
C THR A 11 3.64 -6.60 22.44
N GLY A 12 3.01 -5.48 22.13
CA GLY A 12 2.61 -5.17 20.76
C GLY A 12 3.74 -4.61 19.94
N ILE A 13 3.94 -5.16 18.75
CA ILE A 13 4.91 -4.67 17.78
C ILE A 13 4.14 -4.09 16.61
N TYR A 14 4.44 -2.85 16.24
CA TYR A 14 3.90 -2.23 15.03
C TYR A 14 5.02 -2.11 14.00
N GLN A 15 4.96 -2.95 12.96
CA GLN A 15 5.88 -2.90 11.85
C GLN A 15 5.40 -1.86 10.84
N THR A 16 6.12 -0.75 10.72
CA THR A 16 5.82 0.22 9.68
C THR A 16 6.30 -0.28 8.32
N GLY A 17 5.56 0.08 7.27
CA GLY A 17 6.06 0.01 5.89
C GLY A 17 7.00 1.17 5.57
N TYR A 18 7.69 1.06 4.45
CA TYR A 18 8.47 2.14 3.84
C TYR A 18 7.56 3.15 3.14
N SER A 19 7.98 4.41 3.10
CA SER A 19 7.29 5.45 2.33
C SER A 19 7.98 5.65 0.98
N GLN A 20 7.23 6.02 -0.03
CA GLN A 20 7.76 6.42 -1.33
C GLN A 20 8.30 7.84 -1.28
N PHE A 21 9.41 8.04 -1.96
CA PHE A 21 10.13 9.32 -1.93
C PHE A 21 9.67 10.29 -3.01
N PHE A 22 9.11 9.79 -4.12
CA PHE A 22 8.84 10.59 -5.31
C PHE A 22 7.35 10.60 -5.67
N ASP A 23 6.85 11.73 -6.18
CA ASP A 23 5.73 11.71 -7.11
C ASP A 23 6.27 11.24 -8.46
N ALA A 24 5.93 10.03 -8.87
CA ALA A 24 6.46 9.39 -10.08
C ALA A 24 5.73 9.80 -11.37
N TYR A 25 4.74 10.69 -11.30
CA TYR A 25 3.87 10.98 -12.45
C TYR A 25 4.14 12.34 -13.10
N THR A 26 5.00 13.18 -12.53
CA THR A 26 5.40 14.49 -13.08
C THR A 26 6.58 14.32 -14.03
N SER A 27 6.86 15.30 -14.88
CA SER A 27 8.11 15.38 -15.66
C SER A 27 9.14 16.34 -15.07
N GLN A 28 8.78 17.11 -14.04
CA GLN A 28 9.60 18.23 -13.54
C GLN A 28 10.99 17.83 -13.01
N CYS A 29 11.18 16.57 -12.64
CA CYS A 29 12.42 16.04 -12.11
C CYS A 29 13.22 15.26 -13.16
N ASP A 30 12.75 15.18 -14.40
CA ASP A 30 13.35 14.29 -15.39
C ASP A 30 14.81 14.66 -15.69
N GLU A 31 15.17 15.94 -15.52
CA GLU A 31 16.53 16.44 -15.70
C GLU A 31 17.34 16.54 -14.40
N VAL A 32 16.72 16.29 -13.24
CA VAL A 32 17.36 16.40 -11.93
C VAL A 32 18.10 15.10 -11.62
N SER A 33 19.38 15.19 -11.24
CA SER A 33 20.17 14.02 -10.84
C SER A 33 19.74 13.51 -9.45
N PHE A 34 19.74 12.19 -9.25
CA PHE A 34 19.65 11.58 -7.91
C PHE A 34 20.76 12.09 -6.98
N ILE A 35 21.90 12.46 -7.58
CA ILE A 35 23.09 12.92 -6.90
C ILE A 35 23.40 14.33 -7.43
N PRO A 36 22.90 15.41 -6.78
CA PRO A 36 22.99 16.75 -7.32
C PRO A 36 24.41 17.27 -7.59
N TRP A 37 25.44 16.74 -6.93
CA TRP A 37 26.86 17.11 -7.16
C TRP A 37 27.57 16.22 -8.20
N LEU A 38 26.90 15.17 -8.70
CA LEU A 38 27.36 14.42 -9.87
C LEU A 38 26.51 14.89 -11.07
N PRO A 39 27.02 15.84 -11.88
CA PRO A 39 26.26 16.37 -13.03
C PRO A 39 25.85 15.29 -14.04
N ASN A 40 26.63 14.20 -14.11
CA ASN A 40 26.37 13.02 -14.94
C ASN A 40 25.76 11.84 -14.15
N GLY A 41 25.26 12.08 -12.93
CA GLY A 41 24.58 11.06 -12.15
C GLY A 41 23.26 10.62 -12.81
N PRO A 42 22.73 9.43 -12.43
CA PRO A 42 21.46 8.95 -12.95
C PRO A 42 20.36 10.00 -12.74
N LYS A 43 19.64 10.31 -13.81
CA LYS A 43 18.52 11.26 -13.78
C LYS A 43 17.33 10.65 -13.06
N MET A 44 16.61 11.47 -12.28
CA MET A 44 15.33 11.12 -11.65
C MET A 44 14.19 11.16 -12.67
N ASN A 45 14.38 10.51 -13.81
CA ASN A 45 13.34 10.42 -14.83
C ASN A 45 12.12 9.66 -14.31
N LYS A 46 10.99 9.88 -14.99
CA LYS A 46 9.70 9.30 -14.63
C LYS A 46 9.73 7.78 -14.48
N GLU A 47 10.46 7.10 -15.38
CA GLU A 47 10.58 5.65 -15.38
C GLU A 47 11.30 5.16 -14.12
N LEU A 48 12.47 5.71 -13.81
CA LEU A 48 13.26 5.31 -12.64
C LEU A 48 12.52 5.61 -11.33
N ARG A 49 11.85 6.76 -11.23
CA ARG A 49 10.98 7.08 -10.07
C ARG A 49 9.83 6.09 -9.92
N SER A 50 9.19 5.71 -11.03
CA SER A 50 8.12 4.72 -11.03
C SER A 50 8.64 3.35 -10.59
N THR A 51 9.81 2.94 -11.06
CA THR A 51 10.47 1.70 -10.69
C THR A 51 10.80 1.66 -9.19
N LEU A 52 11.41 2.71 -8.64
CA LEU A 52 11.73 2.78 -7.20
C LEU A 52 10.45 2.76 -6.34
N ASN A 53 9.43 3.53 -6.72
CA ASN A 53 8.17 3.52 -5.99
C ASN A 53 7.47 2.16 -6.03
N ASN A 54 7.54 1.46 -7.17
CA ASN A 54 7.01 0.11 -7.32
C ASN A 54 7.78 -0.88 -6.43
N LEU A 55 9.11 -0.79 -6.35
CA LEU A 55 9.93 -1.60 -5.43
C LEU A 55 9.55 -1.36 -3.97
N VAL A 56 9.32 -0.10 -3.55
CA VAL A 56 8.84 0.22 -2.20
C VAL A 56 7.49 -0.45 -1.93
N HIS A 57 6.57 -0.40 -2.90
CA HIS A 57 5.28 -1.09 -2.78
C HIS A 57 5.40 -2.61 -2.65
N GLN A 58 6.26 -3.24 -3.45
CA GLN A 58 6.51 -4.68 -3.38
C GLN A 58 7.10 -5.06 -2.03
N THR A 59 8.12 -4.33 -1.55
CA THR A 59 8.73 -4.54 -0.24
C THR A 59 7.70 -4.42 0.88
N ASN A 60 6.86 -3.39 0.86
CA ASN A 60 5.80 -3.20 1.84
C ASN A 60 4.79 -4.36 1.86
N TYR A 61 4.43 -4.86 0.69
CA TYR A 61 3.54 -5.98 0.58
C TYR A 61 4.16 -7.27 1.13
N VAL A 62 5.45 -7.50 0.89
CA VAL A 62 6.21 -8.62 1.47
C VAL A 62 6.34 -8.48 2.99
N LEU A 63 6.61 -7.29 3.53
CA LEU A 63 6.64 -7.07 4.98
C LEU A 63 5.29 -7.39 5.64
N GLN A 64 4.22 -6.98 4.99
CA GLN A 64 2.87 -7.29 5.43
C GLN A 64 2.58 -8.79 5.38
N TYR A 65 2.98 -9.48 4.29
CA TYR A 65 2.89 -10.93 4.18
C TYR A 65 3.51 -11.62 5.38
N TYR A 66 4.78 -11.30 5.66
CA TYR A 66 5.52 -11.94 6.73
C TYR A 66 4.91 -11.63 8.08
N THR A 67 4.43 -10.40 8.29
CA THR A 67 3.69 -10.02 9.50
C THR A 67 2.46 -10.91 9.69
N ASN A 68 1.63 -11.04 8.66
CA ASN A 68 0.44 -11.88 8.70
C ASN A 68 0.80 -13.36 8.91
N TRP A 69 1.80 -13.86 8.21
CA TRP A 69 2.26 -15.24 8.33
C TRP A 69 2.76 -15.58 9.75
N LEU A 70 3.55 -14.70 10.36
CA LEU A 70 4.02 -14.86 11.73
C LEU A 70 2.85 -14.89 12.72
N ASN A 71 1.88 -13.98 12.58
CA ASN A 71 0.67 -14.01 13.41
C ASN A 71 -0.09 -15.34 13.27
N LEU A 72 -0.20 -15.90 12.06
CA LEU A 72 -0.81 -17.21 11.85
C LEU A 72 -0.02 -18.34 12.51
N LYS A 73 1.31 -18.32 12.39
CA LYS A 73 2.23 -19.33 12.93
C LYS A 73 2.15 -19.39 14.46
N TYR A 74 2.17 -18.24 15.13
CA TYR A 74 2.23 -18.17 16.59
C TYR A 74 0.87 -18.33 17.29
N TYR A 75 -0.25 -17.97 16.64
CA TYR A 75 -1.59 -18.06 17.23
C TYR A 75 -2.44 -19.24 16.73
N ALA A 76 -1.80 -20.35 16.33
CA ALA A 76 -2.40 -21.67 16.16
C ALA A 76 -3.84 -21.67 15.60
N ASN A 77 -3.98 -21.31 14.33
CA ASN A 77 -5.25 -21.33 13.58
C ASN A 77 -6.34 -20.31 13.96
N ARG A 78 -6.14 -19.37 14.90
CA ARG A 78 -7.15 -18.35 15.17
C ARG A 78 -7.27 -17.33 14.02
N PRO A 79 -8.48 -17.02 13.52
CA PRO A 79 -8.65 -15.99 12.49
C PRO A 79 -8.09 -14.63 12.93
N PRO A 80 -7.40 -13.89 12.04
CA PRO A 80 -7.33 -12.44 12.19
C PRO A 80 -8.76 -11.92 12.36
N GLY A 81 -9.01 -11.16 13.43
CA GLY A 81 -10.35 -10.66 13.74
C GLY A 81 -11.14 -11.47 14.79
N ASP A 82 -10.61 -12.56 15.37
CA ASP A 82 -11.11 -13.03 16.67
C ASP A 82 -10.98 -11.86 17.66
N ILE A 83 -12.11 -11.25 18.01
CA ILE A 83 -12.18 -10.02 18.79
C ILE A 83 -11.44 -10.12 20.12
N ARG A 84 -11.20 -11.34 20.60
CA ARG A 84 -10.54 -11.68 21.87
C ARG A 84 -9.02 -11.75 21.79
N THR A 85 -8.40 -11.73 20.61
CA THR A 85 -6.94 -11.80 20.47
C THR A 85 -6.44 -10.83 19.41
N ALA A 86 -5.79 -9.75 19.86
CA ALA A 86 -5.02 -8.88 18.97
C ALA A 86 -3.76 -9.59 18.45
N PRO A 87 -3.33 -9.34 17.20
CA PRO A 87 -2.07 -9.84 16.68
C PRO A 87 -0.95 -9.26 17.53
N PHE A 88 0.13 -10.02 17.69
CA PHE A 88 1.30 -9.51 18.39
C PHE A 88 2.06 -8.53 17.52
N LEU A 89 2.06 -8.75 16.20
CA LEU A 89 2.70 -7.92 15.18
C LEU A 89 1.63 -7.32 14.26
N ASP A 90 1.50 -6.00 14.19
CA ASP A 90 0.60 -5.33 13.26
C ASP A 90 1.39 -4.51 12.25
N TRP A 91 1.01 -4.63 10.97
CA TRP A 91 1.67 -3.89 9.90
C TRP A 91 0.92 -2.58 9.62
N VAL A 92 1.67 -1.49 9.48
CA VAL A 92 1.11 -0.15 9.32
C VAL A 92 1.63 0.52 8.05
N ASP A 93 0.72 0.77 7.11
CA ASP A 93 1.01 1.48 5.86
C ASP A 93 1.18 2.99 6.11
N VAL A 94 2.38 3.42 6.47
CA VAL A 94 2.64 4.86 6.69
C VAL A 94 2.74 5.66 5.39
N ASP A 95 2.92 5.01 4.23
CA ASP A 95 3.08 5.68 2.93
C ASP A 95 1.91 6.60 2.56
N ILE A 96 0.70 6.26 3.00
CA ILE A 96 -0.53 7.01 2.74
C ILE A 96 -0.44 8.47 3.15
N VAL A 97 0.16 8.77 4.31
CA VAL A 97 0.21 10.13 4.84
C VAL A 97 1.25 11.01 4.13
N TYR A 98 2.16 10.41 3.37
CA TYR A 98 3.17 11.15 2.59
C TYR A 98 2.67 11.59 1.22
N ASN A 99 1.44 11.22 0.82
CA ASN A 99 0.85 11.71 -0.42
C ASN A 99 0.76 13.23 -0.41
N GLY A 100 1.21 13.87 -1.49
CA GLY A 100 1.31 15.33 -1.54
C GLY A 100 2.50 15.91 -0.77
N HIS A 101 3.38 15.09 -0.18
CA HIS A 101 4.55 15.53 0.59
C HIS A 101 5.89 14.91 0.15
N ARG A 102 5.90 14.34 -1.05
CA ARG A 102 7.05 13.68 -1.69
C ARG A 102 7.93 14.68 -2.45
N PHE A 103 9.11 14.25 -2.89
CA PHE A 103 9.88 14.96 -3.90
C PHE A 103 9.16 14.95 -5.24
N CYS A 104 9.53 15.88 -6.13
CA CYS A 104 9.08 15.87 -7.52
C CYS A 104 7.57 16.12 -7.73
N ARG A 105 6.91 16.84 -6.80
CA ARG A 105 5.50 17.25 -6.90
C ARG A 105 5.29 18.41 -7.86
N ALA A 106 4.22 18.35 -8.66
CA ALA A 106 3.88 19.35 -9.67
C ALA A 106 4.06 20.79 -9.16
N GLY A 107 4.82 21.60 -9.90
CA GLY A 107 5.08 23.02 -9.58
C GLY A 107 6.22 23.26 -8.59
N VAL A 108 6.89 22.22 -8.08
CA VAL A 108 8.06 22.35 -7.21
C VAL A 108 9.35 22.18 -8.04
N LYS A 109 10.16 23.23 -8.14
CA LYS A 109 11.48 23.13 -8.76
C LYS A 109 12.46 22.44 -7.80
N GLU A 110 12.85 21.20 -8.10
CA GLU A 110 13.79 20.44 -7.28
C GLU A 110 15.25 20.73 -7.68
N PRO A 111 16.22 20.63 -6.75
CA PRO A 111 16.03 20.37 -5.32
C PRO A 111 15.54 21.62 -4.56
N ASN A 112 14.44 21.52 -3.82
CA ASN A 112 13.96 22.61 -2.95
C ASN A 112 14.04 22.22 -1.47
N ARG A 113 15.21 22.46 -0.87
CA ARG A 113 15.52 22.08 0.53
C ARG A 113 14.62 22.76 1.56
N HIS A 114 14.25 24.01 1.29
CA HIS A 114 13.42 24.81 2.19
C HIS A 114 11.92 24.56 2.01
N ASN A 115 11.54 23.65 1.11
CA ASN A 115 10.15 23.27 0.96
C ASN A 115 9.67 22.52 2.20
N ARG A 116 8.88 23.22 3.03
CA ARG A 116 8.29 22.67 4.26
C ARG A 116 7.26 21.58 3.99
N ASP A 117 6.70 21.57 2.78
CA ASP A 117 5.73 20.58 2.36
C ASP A 117 6.38 19.30 1.81
N VAL A 118 7.71 19.25 1.66
CA VAL A 118 8.44 18.01 1.40
C VAL A 118 8.89 17.41 2.73
N TRP A 119 8.38 16.23 3.05
CA TRP A 119 8.57 15.59 4.36
C TRP A 119 9.75 14.64 4.43
N PHE A 120 10.64 14.65 3.45
CA PHE A 120 11.87 13.88 3.46
C PHE A 120 13.07 14.82 3.46
N PHE A 121 14.13 14.45 4.19
CA PHE A 121 15.42 15.10 4.07
C PHE A 121 16.00 14.82 2.70
N HIS A 122 16.48 15.89 2.05
CA HIS A 122 17.26 15.75 0.84
C HIS A 122 18.70 15.40 1.25
N PHE A 123 19.40 14.60 0.44
CA PHE A 123 20.79 14.14 0.66
C PHE A 123 21.80 15.21 1.19
N LEU A 124 21.51 16.50 1.01
CA LEU A 124 22.45 17.60 1.20
C LEU A 124 22.23 18.46 2.45
N ASP A 125 21.33 18.08 3.37
CA ASP A 125 21.13 18.86 4.60
C ASP A 125 22.33 18.76 5.59
N GLY A 126 23.21 17.75 5.44
CA GLY A 126 24.42 17.58 6.26
C GLY A 126 25.77 17.98 5.63
N TRP A 127 25.82 18.19 4.30
CA TRP A 127 27.10 18.36 3.58
C TRP A 127 27.84 19.69 3.81
N LEU A 128 27.19 20.71 4.40
CA LEU A 128 27.80 22.04 4.60
C LEU A 128 28.24 22.33 6.04
N LYS A 129 28.14 21.37 6.95
CA LYS A 129 28.92 21.41 8.18
C LYS A 129 30.15 20.54 8.01
N GLU A 130 31.14 21.08 7.30
CA GLU A 130 32.54 20.69 7.49
C GLU A 130 32.92 21.00 8.95
N GLY A 131 32.54 20.13 9.87
CA GLY A 131 33.12 20.04 11.19
C GLY A 131 34.11 18.89 11.15
N SER A 132 35.40 19.19 11.29
CA SER A 132 36.45 18.20 11.51
C SER A 132 36.17 17.41 12.79
N ALA A 133 35.31 16.40 12.73
CA ALA A 133 35.13 15.47 13.83
C ALA A 133 36.27 14.44 13.76
N THR A 134 37.45 14.83 14.24
CA THR A 134 38.50 13.89 14.59
C THR A 134 38.05 13.16 15.85
N ILE A 135 37.40 12.01 15.68
CA ILE A 135 37.04 11.15 16.81
C ILE A 135 38.28 10.33 17.16
N SER A 136 38.93 10.67 18.26
CA SER A 136 40.00 9.87 18.85
C SER A 136 39.46 8.48 19.18
N ALA A 137 40.02 7.46 18.53
CA ALA A 137 39.79 6.06 18.90
C ALA A 137 40.24 5.86 20.34
N GLY A 138 39.28 5.81 21.27
CA GLY A 138 39.53 5.42 22.64
C GLY A 138 40.09 4.00 22.64
N ALA A 139 41.32 3.86 23.13
CA ALA A 139 41.99 2.59 23.31
C ALA A 139 41.23 1.76 24.35
N ASN A 140 40.25 0.97 23.91
CA ASN A 140 39.72 -0.18 24.66
C ASN A 140 39.06 -1.18 23.69
N GLY A 141 39.86 -2.15 23.27
CA GLY A 141 39.51 -3.57 23.42
C GLY A 141 38.58 -4.25 22.42
N ASP A 142 37.58 -3.59 21.85
CA ASP A 142 36.61 -4.26 20.98
C ASP A 142 36.80 -3.86 19.51
N ASN A 143 37.69 -4.61 18.86
CA ASN A 143 38.08 -4.46 17.46
C ASN A 143 36.98 -4.91 16.47
N GLN A 144 35.70 -4.71 16.79
CA GLN A 144 34.69 -4.65 15.75
C GLN A 144 34.74 -3.26 15.16
N THR A 145 35.17 -3.20 13.89
CA THR A 145 35.04 -2.03 13.04
C THR A 145 33.56 -1.67 12.93
N ALA A 146 33.05 -0.95 13.92
CA ALA A 146 31.88 -0.11 13.76
C ALA A 146 32.29 0.93 12.72
N ARG A 147 32.14 0.56 11.44
CA ARG A 147 32.16 1.51 10.33
C ARG A 147 31.05 2.48 10.66
N VAL A 148 31.43 3.62 11.22
CA VAL A 148 30.56 4.78 11.35
C VAL A 148 30.16 5.10 9.93
N LEU A 149 28.97 4.64 9.53
CA LEU A 149 28.36 5.09 8.29
C LEU A 149 28.29 6.61 8.43
N PRO A 150 28.84 7.37 7.47
CA PRO A 150 28.74 8.82 7.55
C PRO A 150 27.29 9.21 7.76
N GLU A 151 27.01 10.17 8.64
CA GLU A 151 25.65 10.60 9.01
C GLU A 151 24.82 10.91 7.76
N TRP A 152 25.43 11.45 6.71
CA TRP A 152 24.79 11.71 5.41
C TRP A 152 24.29 10.44 4.69
N LEU A 153 24.99 9.32 4.81
CA LEU A 153 24.59 8.03 4.24
C LEU A 153 23.44 7.42 5.03
N ALA A 154 23.37 7.72 6.34
CA ALA A 154 22.28 7.33 7.22
C ALA A 154 21.04 8.23 7.08
N GLU A 155 21.14 9.52 6.70
CA GLU A 155 20.01 10.46 6.63
C GLU A 155 19.28 10.49 5.28
N THR A 156 19.87 9.89 4.24
CA THR A 156 19.34 9.97 2.88
C THR A 156 17.91 9.39 2.84
N PHE A 157 16.94 10.21 2.39
CA PHE A 157 15.51 9.88 2.33
C PHE A 157 14.80 9.62 3.67
N HIS A 158 15.33 10.12 4.79
CA HIS A 158 14.66 10.02 6.08
C HIS A 158 13.50 11.01 6.21
N PRO A 159 12.40 10.63 6.91
CA PRO A 159 11.34 11.58 7.21
C PRO A 159 11.83 12.77 8.05
N LYS A 160 11.41 13.98 7.70
CA LYS A 160 11.52 15.17 8.55
C LYS A 160 10.58 15.04 9.75
N SER A 161 10.70 15.96 10.72
CA SER A 161 9.80 16.00 11.89
C SER A 161 8.31 16.02 11.53
N ALA A 162 7.94 16.65 10.40
CA ALA A 162 6.56 16.64 9.89
C ALA A 162 6.13 15.24 9.45
N GLY A 163 6.97 14.53 8.67
CA GLY A 163 6.73 13.14 8.26
C GLY A 163 6.65 12.19 9.45
N HIS A 164 7.60 12.27 10.39
CA HIS A 164 7.56 11.48 11.63
C HIS A 164 6.29 11.73 12.45
N ARG A 165 5.83 12.99 12.54
CA ARG A 165 4.58 13.32 13.23
C ARG A 165 3.38 12.69 12.53
N ALA A 166 3.31 12.77 11.21
CA ALA A 166 2.22 12.16 10.44
C ALA A 166 2.21 10.62 10.59
N SER A 167 3.37 9.97 10.52
CA SER A 167 3.50 8.52 10.78
C SER A 167 3.07 8.15 12.20
N LYS A 168 3.45 8.96 13.20
CA LYS A 168 3.03 8.79 14.60
C LYS A 168 1.52 8.94 14.75
N ASP A 169 0.90 9.91 14.10
CA ASP A 169 -0.55 10.12 14.17
C ASP A 169 -1.32 8.95 13.53
N LEU A 170 -0.79 8.35 12.45
CA LEU A 170 -1.34 7.12 11.89
C LEU A 170 -1.17 5.91 12.82
N LEU A 171 0.00 5.77 13.46
CA LEU A 171 0.21 4.74 14.49
C LEU A 171 -0.76 4.95 15.66
N TYR A 172 -1.00 6.20 16.05
CA TYR A 172 -1.99 6.53 17.09
C TYR A 172 -3.39 6.05 16.69
N LEU A 173 -3.79 6.21 15.42
CA LEU A 173 -5.03 5.64 14.89
C LEU A 173 -5.11 4.13 15.11
N LYS A 174 -4.04 3.39 14.82
CA LYS A 174 -3.98 1.94 15.06
C LYS A 174 -4.07 1.61 16.56
N THR A 175 -3.31 2.29 17.42
CA THR A 175 -3.32 2.04 18.87
C THR A 175 -4.63 2.43 19.56
N LYS A 176 -5.37 3.40 19.01
CA LYS A 176 -6.65 3.90 19.52
C LYS A 176 -7.80 3.62 18.55
N PHE A 177 -7.71 2.49 17.83
CA PHE A 177 -8.63 2.12 16.77
C PHE A 177 -10.11 2.34 17.12
N GLU A 178 -10.55 1.88 18.30
CA GLU A 178 -11.93 2.01 18.78
C GLU A 178 -12.42 3.48 18.84
N VAL A 179 -11.54 4.42 19.18
CA VAL A 179 -11.86 5.86 19.22
C VAL A 179 -12.14 6.39 17.82
N PHE A 180 -11.36 5.94 16.84
CA PHE A 180 -11.57 6.32 15.44
C PHE A 180 -12.74 5.57 14.81
N ALA A 181 -12.99 4.31 15.20
CA ALA A 181 -14.13 3.54 14.74
C ALA A 181 -15.47 4.22 15.07
N ARG A 182 -15.54 4.94 16.20
CA ARG A 182 -16.71 5.77 16.57
C ARG A 182 -17.04 6.86 15.55
N ARG A 183 -16.12 7.25 14.65
CA ARG A 183 -16.43 8.16 13.53
C ARG A 183 -17.40 7.54 12.53
N LEU A 184 -17.58 6.23 12.53
CA LEU A 184 -18.58 5.53 11.72
C LEU A 184 -19.92 5.34 12.46
N SER A 185 -19.93 5.51 13.78
CA SER A 185 -21.13 5.33 14.60
C SER A 185 -22.25 6.26 14.13
N GLY A 186 -23.48 5.76 14.10
CA GLY A 186 -24.64 6.55 13.64
C GLY A 186 -24.79 6.65 12.12
N LYS A 187 -23.71 6.40 11.35
CA LYS A 187 -23.73 6.64 9.91
C LYS A 187 -24.39 5.49 9.16
N ARG A 188 -25.20 5.83 8.17
CA ARG A 188 -25.79 4.89 7.21
C ARG A 188 -25.18 5.15 5.84
N LYS A 189 -24.68 4.10 5.18
CA LYS A 189 -23.93 4.26 3.93
C LYS A 189 -24.26 3.17 2.91
N TRP A 190 -24.49 3.56 1.66
CA TRP A 190 -24.52 2.63 0.52
C TRP A 190 -23.15 2.00 0.30
N ILE A 191 -23.11 0.67 0.24
CA ILE A 191 -21.91 -0.10 -0.05
C ILE A 191 -22.17 -0.97 -1.28
N TRP A 192 -21.45 -0.64 -2.36
CA TRP A 192 -21.41 -1.44 -3.57
C TRP A 192 -20.18 -2.35 -3.55
N MET A 193 -20.40 -3.66 -3.49
CA MET A 193 -19.33 -4.65 -3.54
C MET A 193 -19.28 -5.24 -4.94
N VAL A 194 -18.18 -5.02 -5.64
CA VAL A 194 -18.01 -5.51 -7.02
C VAL A 194 -16.65 -6.15 -7.22
N GLY A 195 -16.61 -7.29 -7.90
CA GLY A 195 -15.37 -8.03 -8.04
C GLY A 195 -15.50 -9.42 -8.64
N ASP A 196 -14.44 -10.20 -8.46
CA ASP A 196 -14.30 -11.58 -8.92
C ASP A 196 -14.47 -12.60 -7.76
N ASP A 197 -13.86 -13.78 -7.91
CA ASP A 197 -13.79 -14.86 -6.93
C ASP A 197 -13.41 -14.40 -5.50
N GLN A 198 -12.66 -13.30 -5.34
CA GLN A 198 -12.35 -12.72 -4.02
C GLN A 198 -13.59 -12.34 -3.21
N CYS A 199 -14.62 -11.80 -3.86
CA CYS A 199 -15.86 -11.38 -3.20
C CYS A 199 -17.02 -12.33 -3.44
N TYR A 200 -16.82 -13.33 -4.30
CA TYR A 200 -17.84 -14.33 -4.58
C TYR A 200 -18.28 -15.03 -3.30
N ALA A 201 -19.60 -15.13 -3.12
CA ALA A 201 -20.22 -15.75 -1.96
C ALA A 201 -21.00 -16.98 -2.40
N SER A 202 -20.96 -18.06 -1.61
CA SER A 202 -22.01 -19.09 -1.74
C SER A 202 -23.34 -18.52 -1.27
N GLN A 203 -24.42 -18.87 -1.97
CA GLN A 203 -25.78 -18.63 -1.51
C GLN A 203 -26.31 -19.75 -0.60
N ARG A 204 -25.59 -20.87 -0.49
CA ARG A 204 -26.02 -21.97 0.38
C ARG A 204 -25.62 -21.69 1.82
N VAL A 205 -26.60 -21.65 2.74
CA VAL A 205 -26.39 -21.34 4.16
C VAL A 205 -25.46 -22.33 4.86
N ASP A 206 -25.40 -23.57 4.37
CA ASP A 206 -24.51 -24.64 4.85
C ASP A 206 -23.06 -24.54 4.34
N SER A 207 -22.77 -23.58 3.46
CA SER A 207 -21.45 -23.42 2.86
C SER A 207 -20.48 -22.70 3.80
N ASP A 208 -19.24 -23.20 3.88
CA ASP A 208 -18.11 -22.53 4.54
C ASP A 208 -17.79 -21.13 3.97
N PHE A 209 -18.38 -20.76 2.84
CA PHE A 209 -18.20 -19.48 2.17
C PHE A 209 -19.56 -18.78 1.92
N TYR A 210 -20.58 -19.13 2.70
CA TYR A 210 -21.86 -18.43 2.69
C TYR A 210 -21.68 -16.93 2.95
N GLY A 211 -22.20 -16.10 2.05
CA GLY A 211 -22.16 -14.64 2.18
C GLY A 211 -20.80 -13.97 1.98
N GLY A 212 -19.73 -14.72 1.60
CA GLY A 212 -18.40 -14.17 1.33
C GLY A 212 -17.84 -13.35 2.50
N PHE A 213 -17.06 -12.29 2.23
CA PHE A 213 -16.62 -11.35 3.28
C PHE A 213 -17.69 -10.32 3.68
N ARG A 214 -18.82 -10.24 2.96
CA ARG A 214 -19.90 -9.30 3.28
C ARG A 214 -20.50 -9.58 4.65
N GLU A 215 -20.85 -10.83 4.91
CA GLU A 215 -21.52 -11.21 6.15
C GLU A 215 -20.63 -10.98 7.38
N PRO A 216 -19.35 -11.41 7.38
CA PRO A 216 -18.42 -11.03 8.43
C PRO A 216 -18.24 -9.50 8.56
N LEU A 217 -18.21 -8.75 7.46
CA LEU A 217 -18.10 -7.29 7.53
C LEU A 217 -19.31 -6.65 8.21
N ARG A 218 -20.53 -7.10 7.85
CA ARG A 218 -21.77 -6.68 8.49
C ARG A 218 -21.76 -6.96 9.99
N GLN A 219 -21.27 -8.13 10.40
CA GLN A 219 -21.15 -8.51 11.81
C GLN A 219 -20.15 -7.62 12.55
N ILE A 220 -18.97 -7.37 11.96
CA ILE A 220 -17.94 -6.49 12.56
C ILE A 220 -18.48 -5.07 12.78
N LEU A 221 -19.11 -4.49 11.75
CA LEU A 221 -19.63 -3.12 11.81
C LEU A 221 -20.84 -2.98 12.73
N GLY A 222 -21.56 -4.09 12.98
CA GLY A 222 -22.69 -4.17 13.89
C GLY A 222 -22.33 -4.60 15.32
N ASP A 223 -21.05 -4.81 15.65
CA ASP A 223 -20.61 -5.20 17.00
C ASP A 223 -20.24 -3.95 17.82
N PRO A 224 -20.88 -3.67 18.97
CA PRO A 224 -20.52 -2.53 19.82
C PRO A 224 -19.05 -2.56 20.28
N HIS A 225 -18.44 -3.73 20.40
CA HIS A 225 -17.04 -3.85 20.81
C HIS A 225 -16.06 -3.34 19.75
N PHE A 226 -16.45 -3.32 18.48
CA PHE A 226 -15.67 -2.69 17.42
C PHE A 226 -15.42 -1.20 17.70
N TYR A 227 -16.38 -0.56 18.38
CA TYR A 227 -16.35 0.85 18.78
C TYR A 227 -15.82 1.06 20.21
N GLY A 228 -15.37 -0.01 20.88
CA GLY A 228 -14.95 0.03 22.28
C GLY A 228 -16.12 0.33 23.24
N TRP A 229 -17.30 -0.22 22.95
CA TRP A 229 -18.48 -0.20 23.82
C TRP A 229 -18.88 -1.64 24.20
N ASP A 230 -19.46 -1.80 25.39
CA ASP A 230 -20.00 -3.11 25.82
C ASP A 230 -21.34 -3.41 25.15
N ARG A 231 -22.14 -2.37 24.92
CA ARG A 231 -23.42 -2.38 24.20
C ARG A 231 -23.67 -1.04 23.53
N PHE A 232 -24.43 -1.02 22.44
CA PHE A 232 -24.98 0.23 21.92
C PHE A 232 -26.03 0.79 22.88
N GLN A 233 -26.11 2.11 23.01
CA GLN A 233 -27.18 2.75 23.79
C GLN A 233 -28.47 2.77 22.96
N ASN A 234 -28.35 3.07 21.67
CA ASN A 234 -29.44 3.02 20.70
C ASN A 234 -29.07 2.11 19.52
N PRO A 235 -30.03 1.38 18.92
CA PRO A 235 -29.77 0.58 17.71
C PRO A 235 -29.22 1.38 16.52
N THR A 236 -29.46 2.70 16.51
CA THR A 236 -28.95 3.63 15.51
C THR A 236 -27.48 3.97 15.68
N ASP A 237 -26.87 3.70 16.83
CA ASP A 237 -25.46 4.03 17.09
C ASP A 237 -24.50 3.18 16.24
N ARG A 238 -24.96 2.07 15.65
CA ARG A 238 -24.13 1.25 14.78
C ARG A 238 -23.98 1.87 13.40
N PHE A 239 -22.81 1.69 12.78
CA PHE A 239 -22.69 1.90 11.34
C PHE A 239 -23.62 0.94 10.60
N THR A 240 -24.47 1.46 9.73
CA THR A 240 -25.48 0.68 9.02
C THR A 240 -25.13 0.61 7.52
N PRO A 241 -24.41 -0.45 7.07
CA PRO A 241 -24.14 -0.64 5.66
C PRO A 241 -25.43 -1.01 4.92
N MET A 242 -25.70 -0.32 3.82
CA MET A 242 -26.78 -0.63 2.89
C MET A 242 -26.18 -1.25 1.64
N TRP A 243 -26.28 -2.56 1.53
CA TRP A 243 -25.68 -3.32 0.42
C TRP A 243 -26.49 -3.13 -0.85
N ILE A 244 -25.79 -2.81 -1.95
CA ILE A 244 -26.37 -2.61 -3.28
C ILE A 244 -25.57 -3.41 -4.33
N GLY A 245 -26.23 -3.75 -5.43
CA GLY A 245 -25.71 -4.55 -6.53
C GLY A 245 -26.82 -5.24 -7.32
N SER A 246 -26.49 -5.71 -8.52
CA SER A 246 -27.41 -6.36 -9.45
C SER A 246 -27.67 -7.84 -9.12
N GLN A 247 -26.78 -8.49 -8.37
CA GLN A 247 -26.90 -9.90 -7.99
C GLN A 247 -27.31 -10.06 -6.53
N GLY A 248 -27.90 -11.21 -6.18
CA GLY A 248 -28.29 -11.57 -4.81
C GLY A 248 -29.80 -11.42 -4.55
N HIS A 249 -30.24 -11.84 -3.37
CA HIS A 249 -31.67 -11.82 -2.98
C HIS A 249 -31.87 -11.10 -1.64
N LEU A 250 -32.85 -10.19 -1.56
CA LEU A 250 -33.32 -9.50 -0.34
C LEU A 250 -32.23 -9.14 0.69
N GLY A 251 -31.63 -7.96 0.55
CA GLY A 251 -30.61 -7.44 1.49
C GLY A 251 -29.24 -8.09 1.36
N THR A 252 -29.07 -8.97 0.36
CA THR A 252 -27.81 -9.63 0.02
C THR A 252 -27.21 -9.17 -1.32
N GLN A 253 -27.54 -7.96 -1.76
CA GLN A 253 -27.12 -7.45 -3.06
C GLN A 253 -25.59 -7.26 -3.16
N HIS A 254 -25.01 -7.65 -4.29
CA HIS A 254 -23.59 -7.49 -4.65
C HIS A 254 -23.39 -7.72 -6.17
N ASP A 255 -22.18 -7.47 -6.69
CA ASP A 255 -21.79 -7.72 -8.08
C ASP A 255 -20.48 -8.51 -8.14
N CYS A 256 -20.54 -9.79 -7.75
CA CYS A 256 -19.35 -10.64 -7.61
C CYS A 256 -19.39 -11.75 -8.65
N TYR A 257 -18.58 -11.62 -9.69
CA TYR A 257 -18.62 -12.46 -10.88
C TYR A 257 -17.53 -13.54 -10.82
N ARG A 258 -17.94 -14.78 -10.59
CA ARG A 258 -17.01 -15.92 -10.52
C ARG A 258 -16.28 -16.12 -11.85
N GLY A 259 -14.96 -16.25 -11.82
CA GLY A 259 -14.15 -16.52 -13.01
C GLY A 259 -14.02 -15.32 -13.97
N ALA A 260 -14.51 -14.14 -13.60
CA ALA A 260 -14.44 -12.97 -14.45
C ALA A 260 -13.07 -12.27 -14.38
N GLN A 261 -12.65 -11.72 -15.51
CA GLN A 261 -11.48 -10.87 -15.64
C GLN A 261 -11.84 -9.40 -15.39
N ILE A 262 -10.82 -8.56 -15.14
CA ILE A 262 -11.00 -7.13 -14.90
C ILE A 262 -11.83 -6.42 -15.98
N ASN A 263 -11.64 -6.77 -17.27
CA ASN A 263 -12.37 -6.12 -18.36
C ASN A 263 -13.85 -6.50 -18.38
N GLU A 264 -14.18 -7.77 -18.14
CA GLU A 264 -15.57 -8.23 -18.07
C GLU A 264 -16.29 -7.59 -16.88
N ILE A 265 -15.59 -7.44 -15.74
CA ILE A 265 -16.12 -6.71 -14.59
C ILE A 265 -16.29 -5.22 -14.91
N HIS A 266 -15.39 -4.63 -15.69
CA HIS A 266 -15.52 -3.23 -16.13
C HIS A 266 -16.77 -3.02 -16.98
N ASP A 267 -17.05 -3.91 -17.94
CA ASP A 267 -18.26 -3.84 -18.76
C ASP A 267 -19.52 -3.91 -17.87
N ASN A 268 -19.55 -4.84 -16.91
CA ASN A 268 -20.66 -4.94 -15.95
C ASN A 268 -20.82 -3.70 -15.06
N ILE A 269 -19.71 -3.09 -14.62
CA ILE A 269 -19.74 -1.84 -13.84
C ILE A 269 -20.31 -0.72 -14.69
N ARG A 270 -19.82 -0.55 -15.93
CA ARG A 270 -20.23 0.53 -16.84
C ARG A 270 -21.73 0.54 -17.07
N ASP A 271 -22.32 -0.65 -17.21
CA ASP A 271 -23.72 -0.80 -17.57
C ASP A 271 -24.62 -1.00 -16.32
N SER A 272 -24.08 -0.75 -15.11
CA SER A 272 -24.78 -0.98 -13.84
C SER A 272 -25.70 0.18 -13.42
N ASP A 273 -26.92 -0.16 -12.98
CA ASP A 273 -27.87 0.76 -12.34
C ASP A 273 -27.33 1.39 -11.03
N MET A 274 -26.21 0.89 -10.49
CA MET A 274 -25.57 1.46 -9.29
C MET A 274 -24.96 2.85 -9.56
N HIS A 275 -24.96 3.29 -10.82
CA HIS A 275 -24.66 4.66 -11.24
C HIS A 275 -25.82 5.64 -11.07
N ASP A 276 -27.03 5.17 -10.75
CA ASP A 276 -28.19 6.02 -10.52
C ASP A 276 -27.96 7.07 -9.42
N GLU A 277 -28.61 8.22 -9.57
CA GLU A 277 -28.56 9.34 -8.61
C GLU A 277 -28.93 8.93 -7.18
N ALA A 278 -29.79 7.92 -7.02
CA ALA A 278 -30.20 7.39 -5.72
C ALA A 278 -29.04 6.76 -4.91
N TYR A 279 -27.93 6.41 -5.56
CA TYR A 279 -26.77 5.74 -4.97
C TYR A 279 -25.49 6.57 -5.01
N LYS A 280 -25.59 7.91 -5.10
CA LYS A 280 -24.41 8.80 -5.03
C LYS A 280 -23.73 8.78 -3.66
N GLN A 281 -22.48 9.23 -3.65
CA GLN A 281 -21.58 9.25 -2.49
C GLN A 281 -21.35 7.86 -1.88
N LYS A 282 -21.54 6.77 -2.62
CA LYS A 282 -21.43 5.39 -2.10
C LYS A 282 -19.99 5.01 -1.75
N VAL A 283 -19.85 3.96 -0.96
CA VAL A 283 -18.58 3.24 -0.82
C VAL A 283 -18.54 2.11 -1.84
N VAL A 284 -17.50 2.04 -2.66
CA VAL A 284 -17.27 0.96 -3.62
C VAL A 284 -16.12 0.09 -3.14
N ILE A 285 -16.37 -1.20 -2.92
CA ILE A 285 -15.32 -2.19 -2.60
C ILE A 285 -15.00 -2.93 -3.90
N LEU A 286 -13.79 -2.72 -4.43
CA LEU A 286 -13.30 -3.35 -5.65
C LEU A 286 -12.41 -4.56 -5.32
N ALA A 287 -12.86 -5.77 -5.63
CA ALA A 287 -12.10 -7.01 -5.43
C ALA A 287 -11.78 -7.67 -6.77
N LEU A 288 -10.61 -7.36 -7.34
CA LEU A 288 -10.31 -7.63 -8.74
C LEU A 288 -9.00 -8.41 -8.94
N GLY A 289 -8.88 -9.02 -10.11
CA GLY A 289 -7.64 -9.52 -10.72
C GLY A 289 -7.18 -10.90 -10.26
N THR A 290 -8.02 -11.65 -9.56
CA THR A 290 -7.76 -13.05 -9.22
C THR A 290 -7.48 -13.84 -10.49
N MET A 291 -8.42 -13.83 -11.44
CA MET A 291 -8.26 -14.54 -12.70
C MET A 291 -7.10 -14.00 -13.53
N ASP A 292 -6.92 -12.68 -13.56
CA ASP A 292 -5.82 -12.05 -14.29
C ASP A 292 -4.44 -12.52 -13.80
N VAL A 293 -4.23 -12.59 -12.49
CA VAL A 293 -2.95 -13.05 -11.92
C VAL A 293 -2.73 -14.53 -12.14
N PHE A 294 -3.75 -15.36 -11.93
CA PHE A 294 -3.62 -16.80 -12.07
C PHE A 294 -3.44 -17.26 -13.52
N LEU A 295 -4.13 -16.61 -14.46
CA LEU A 295 -4.02 -16.92 -15.89
C LEU A 295 -2.90 -16.11 -16.58
N GLY A 296 -2.27 -15.17 -15.87
CA GLY A 296 -1.18 -14.35 -16.41
C GLY A 296 -1.63 -13.29 -17.41
N TYR A 297 -2.90 -12.87 -17.37
CA TYR A 297 -3.44 -11.87 -18.28
C TYR A 297 -2.93 -10.47 -17.96
N ASP A 298 -2.12 -9.93 -18.87
CA ASP A 298 -1.71 -8.53 -18.98
C ASP A 298 -1.49 -7.80 -17.64
N LEU A 299 -0.62 -8.36 -16.81
CA LEU A 299 -0.23 -7.76 -15.54
C LEU A 299 0.48 -6.42 -15.73
N LYS A 300 1.10 -6.21 -16.90
CA LYS A 300 1.77 -4.95 -17.25
C LYS A 300 0.76 -3.80 -17.30
N ASN A 301 -0.41 -3.99 -17.92
CA ASN A 301 -1.42 -2.95 -18.06
C ASN A 301 -2.57 -3.04 -17.04
N VAL A 302 -2.49 -3.88 -16.02
CA VAL A 302 -3.53 -3.97 -14.95
C VAL A 302 -3.93 -2.61 -14.39
N HIS A 303 -2.95 -1.73 -14.14
CA HIS A 303 -3.18 -0.39 -13.62
C HIS A 303 -4.02 0.49 -14.57
N ARG A 304 -3.94 0.27 -15.89
CA ARG A 304 -4.77 0.98 -16.87
C ARG A 304 -6.20 0.45 -16.86
N ARG A 305 -6.35 -0.87 -16.82
CA ARG A 305 -7.67 -1.54 -16.79
C ARG A 305 -8.46 -1.20 -15.53
N VAL A 306 -7.84 -1.34 -14.36
CA VAL A 306 -8.44 -0.89 -13.09
C VAL A 306 -8.61 0.63 -13.06
N GLY A 307 -7.69 1.38 -13.66
CA GLY A 307 -7.84 2.83 -13.81
C GLY A 307 -9.06 3.23 -14.65
N ALA A 308 -9.45 2.44 -15.66
CA ALA A 308 -10.65 2.68 -16.44
C ALA A 308 -11.93 2.46 -15.61
N ILE A 309 -11.95 1.40 -14.77
CA ILE A 309 -13.02 1.19 -13.79
C ILE A 309 -13.16 2.37 -12.83
N LEU A 310 -12.04 2.83 -12.25
CA LEU A 310 -12.04 3.98 -11.34
C LEU A 310 -12.58 5.24 -12.02
N ARG A 311 -12.21 5.47 -13.29
CA ARG A 311 -12.74 6.58 -14.08
C ARG A 311 -14.25 6.47 -14.22
N THR A 312 -14.77 5.33 -14.66
CA THR A 312 -16.23 5.11 -14.76
C THR A 312 -16.94 5.40 -13.45
N ILE A 313 -16.44 4.87 -12.32
CA ILE A 313 -17.03 5.15 -10.99
C ILE A 313 -17.05 6.65 -10.68
N PHE A 314 -15.93 7.36 -10.86
CA PHE A 314 -15.82 8.78 -10.50
C PHE A 314 -16.46 9.75 -11.49
N ASP A 315 -16.71 9.33 -12.73
CA ASP A 315 -17.45 10.12 -13.72
C ASP A 315 -18.95 10.15 -13.35
N HIS A 316 -19.49 9.04 -12.83
CA HIS A 316 -20.88 8.98 -12.34
C HIS A 316 -21.04 9.47 -10.90
N ASP A 317 -20.06 9.21 -10.04
CA ASP A 317 -20.10 9.55 -8.62
C ASP A 317 -18.75 10.15 -8.17
N PRO A 318 -18.56 11.47 -8.37
CA PRO A 318 -17.29 12.14 -8.08
C PRO A 318 -16.91 12.10 -6.59
N ASP A 319 -17.89 11.83 -5.72
CA ASP A 319 -17.76 11.78 -4.28
C ASP A 319 -17.70 10.35 -3.71
N ALA A 320 -17.72 9.33 -4.57
CA ALA A 320 -17.57 7.94 -4.14
C ALA A 320 -16.29 7.73 -3.32
N VAL A 321 -16.34 6.78 -2.38
CA VAL A 321 -15.17 6.30 -1.66
C VAL A 321 -14.83 4.91 -2.17
N VAL A 322 -13.67 4.75 -2.80
CA VAL A 322 -13.26 3.47 -3.37
C VAL A 322 -12.25 2.77 -2.47
N LEU A 323 -12.55 1.55 -2.07
CA LEU A 323 -11.68 0.62 -1.35
C LEU A 323 -11.19 -0.44 -2.35
N LEU A 324 -9.94 -0.32 -2.77
CA LEU A 324 -9.30 -1.19 -3.75
C LEU A 324 -8.61 -2.35 -3.05
N ASN A 325 -9.24 -3.53 -3.07
CA ASN A 325 -8.67 -4.72 -2.45
C ASN A 325 -7.43 -5.20 -3.21
N HIS A 326 -6.40 -5.53 -2.43
CA HIS A 326 -5.30 -6.35 -2.90
C HIS A 326 -5.74 -7.80 -3.06
N LEU A 327 -5.06 -8.56 -3.91
CA LEU A 327 -5.14 -10.01 -3.86
C LEU A 327 -4.56 -10.53 -2.54
N PRO A 328 -5.21 -11.47 -1.84
CA PRO A 328 -4.59 -12.12 -0.71
C PRO A 328 -3.44 -13.02 -1.19
N MET A 329 -2.42 -13.19 -0.36
CA MET A 329 -1.43 -14.23 -0.61
C MET A 329 -2.00 -15.61 -0.29
N PHE A 330 -1.50 -16.60 -1.02
CA PHE A 330 -1.87 -18.00 -0.82
C PHE A 330 -0.86 -18.65 0.12
N GLY A 331 -1.38 -19.36 1.13
CA GLY A 331 -0.57 -19.94 2.21
C GLY A 331 0.18 -21.21 1.79
N LYS A 332 1.22 -21.54 2.55
CA LYS A 332 2.00 -22.79 2.45
C LYS A 332 1.07 -23.97 2.80
N GLY A 333 1.12 -25.06 2.01
CA GLY A 333 0.49 -26.33 2.39
C GLY A 333 1.14 -26.93 3.64
N THR A 334 0.48 -27.90 4.27
CA THR A 334 0.89 -28.54 5.54
C THR A 334 2.26 -29.23 5.50
N GLN A 335 2.75 -29.64 4.32
CA GLN A 335 4.04 -30.33 4.18
C GLN A 335 5.24 -29.42 3.94
N GLY A 336 5.02 -28.11 3.92
CA GLY A 336 6.10 -27.18 3.70
C GLY A 336 6.48 -27.07 2.23
N GLU A 337 6.15 -25.91 1.65
CA GLU A 337 6.55 -25.44 0.33
C GLU A 337 5.86 -26.17 -0.82
N ASN A 338 4.95 -25.46 -1.47
CA ASN A 338 4.99 -25.40 -2.93
C ASN A 338 5.55 -24.02 -3.28
N LEU A 339 6.81 -23.76 -2.88
CA LEU A 339 7.60 -22.63 -3.37
C LEU A 339 7.96 -22.79 -4.86
N ASP A 340 7.60 -23.89 -5.49
CA ASP A 340 7.70 -24.11 -6.94
C ASP A 340 6.82 -23.16 -7.77
N ARG A 341 5.97 -22.35 -7.13
CA ARG A 341 5.27 -21.22 -7.75
C ARG A 341 5.74 -19.86 -7.24
N LYS A 342 7.05 -19.66 -7.06
CA LYS A 342 7.66 -18.32 -6.89
C LYS A 342 7.05 -17.30 -7.86
N GLU A 343 6.81 -17.71 -9.09
CA GLU A 343 6.14 -16.88 -10.10
C GLU A 343 4.73 -16.44 -9.69
N GLY A 344 3.90 -17.31 -9.12
CA GLY A 344 2.54 -16.96 -8.71
C GLY A 344 2.52 -15.92 -7.60
N LEU A 345 3.36 -16.11 -6.57
CA LEU A 345 3.51 -15.12 -5.49
C LEU A 345 4.10 -13.80 -6.00
N GLN A 346 5.11 -13.87 -6.87
CA GLN A 346 5.70 -12.70 -7.50
C GLN A 346 4.65 -11.92 -8.31
N ARG A 347 3.80 -12.60 -9.08
CA ARG A 347 2.70 -11.95 -9.82
C ARG A 347 1.69 -11.27 -8.90
N VAL A 348 1.34 -11.88 -7.76
CA VAL A 348 0.48 -11.25 -6.74
C VAL A 348 1.16 -10.00 -6.16
N VAL A 349 2.45 -10.07 -5.83
CA VAL A 349 3.24 -8.95 -5.31
C VAL A 349 3.29 -7.80 -6.31
N GLU A 350 3.57 -8.10 -7.58
CA GLU A 350 3.60 -7.11 -8.66
C GLU A 350 2.23 -6.49 -8.93
N PHE A 351 1.18 -7.31 -8.96
CA PHE A 351 -0.19 -6.85 -9.13
C PHE A 351 -0.59 -5.89 -8.01
N ASN A 352 -0.39 -6.26 -6.75
CA ASN A 352 -0.73 -5.43 -5.60
C ASN A 352 0.11 -4.15 -5.50
N ALA A 353 1.38 -4.21 -5.91
CA ALA A 353 2.22 -3.03 -5.99
C ALA A 353 1.69 -2.02 -7.03
N ARG A 354 1.24 -2.51 -8.19
CA ARG A 354 0.60 -1.67 -9.22
C ARG A 354 -0.72 -1.08 -8.74
N LEU A 355 -1.55 -1.84 -8.02
CA LEU A 355 -2.79 -1.32 -7.42
C LEU A 355 -2.51 -0.25 -6.36
N SER A 356 -1.49 -0.46 -5.53
CA SER A 356 -1.07 0.55 -4.55
C SER A 356 -0.60 1.84 -5.23
N GLY A 357 0.19 1.72 -6.30
CA GLY A 357 0.64 2.86 -7.10
C GLY A 357 -0.52 3.60 -7.76
N LEU A 358 -1.54 2.87 -8.22
CA LEU A 358 -2.76 3.42 -8.81
C LEU A 358 -3.59 4.18 -7.76
N ALA A 359 -3.80 3.63 -6.56
CA ALA A 359 -4.52 4.33 -5.48
C ALA A 359 -3.81 5.64 -5.09
N ASN A 360 -2.47 5.65 -5.04
CA ASN A 360 -1.68 6.86 -4.84
C ASN A 360 -1.85 7.86 -5.99
N TYR A 361 -1.84 7.40 -7.24
CA TYR A 361 -2.06 8.24 -8.42
C TYR A 361 -3.40 8.96 -8.37
N TRP A 362 -4.50 8.24 -8.12
CA TRP A 362 -5.84 8.82 -8.10
C TRP A 362 -6.05 9.85 -6.98
N ARG A 363 -5.48 9.60 -5.80
CA ARG A 363 -5.50 10.58 -4.71
C ARG A 363 -4.71 11.83 -5.04
N THR A 364 -3.48 11.65 -5.52
CA THR A 364 -2.56 12.78 -5.71
C THR A 364 -2.86 13.62 -6.94
N ARG A 365 -3.33 13.00 -8.03
CA ARG A 365 -3.55 13.67 -9.32
C ARG A 365 -4.97 14.08 -9.57
N HIS A 366 -5.92 13.27 -9.10
CA HIS A 366 -7.33 13.50 -9.36
C HIS A 366 -8.09 13.91 -8.10
N ASN A 367 -7.41 14.02 -6.95
CA ASN A 367 -8.01 14.33 -5.65
C ASN A 367 -9.22 13.42 -5.35
N ARG A 368 -9.12 12.12 -5.70
CA ARG A 368 -10.19 11.14 -5.51
C ARG A 368 -9.97 10.28 -4.28
N ARG A 369 -11.06 9.91 -3.60
CA ARG A 369 -11.08 9.16 -2.33
C ARG A 369 -10.85 7.67 -2.57
N VAL A 370 -9.60 7.28 -2.82
CA VAL A 370 -9.22 5.87 -3.04
C VAL A 370 -8.29 5.38 -1.93
N LEU A 371 -8.69 4.32 -1.22
CA LEU A 371 -7.81 3.58 -0.31
C LEU A 371 -7.52 2.20 -0.88
N LYS A 372 -6.30 1.71 -0.67
CA LYS A 372 -6.02 0.29 -0.85
C LYS A 372 -6.44 -0.47 0.39
N VAL A 373 -6.95 -1.68 0.21
CA VAL A 373 -7.22 -2.63 1.29
C VAL A 373 -6.22 -3.74 1.18
N SER A 374 -5.26 -3.75 2.08
CA SER A 374 -4.32 -4.84 2.17
C SER A 374 -4.96 -6.09 2.78
N LEU A 375 -4.96 -7.18 2.04
CA LEU A 375 -5.58 -8.42 2.48
C LEU A 375 -4.58 -9.35 3.20
N PRO A 376 -5.05 -10.09 4.22
CA PRO A 376 -4.25 -11.07 4.94
C PRO A 376 -4.14 -12.38 4.15
N LEU A 377 -3.49 -13.39 4.75
CA LEU A 377 -3.41 -14.74 4.21
C LEU A 377 -4.71 -15.51 4.38
N THR A 378 -5.20 -16.15 3.32
CA THR A 378 -6.60 -16.67 3.29
C THR A 378 -6.75 -18.19 3.08
N THR A 379 -5.72 -18.91 2.60
CA THR A 379 -5.87 -20.29 2.07
C THR A 379 -4.91 -21.36 2.64
N TRP A 380 -4.57 -21.32 3.94
CA TRP A 380 -3.64 -22.32 4.52
C TRP A 380 -4.15 -23.79 4.44
N HIS A 381 -5.46 -24.03 4.34
CA HIS A 381 -6.06 -25.37 4.49
C HIS A 381 -6.94 -25.84 3.31
N LYS A 382 -6.93 -25.16 2.15
CA LYS A 382 -7.85 -25.49 1.04
C LYS A 382 -7.14 -25.91 -0.24
N ARG A 383 -7.77 -26.85 -0.97
CA ARG A 383 -7.41 -27.22 -2.36
C ARG A 383 -7.75 -26.11 -3.36
N ASP A 384 -8.77 -25.30 -3.06
CA ASP A 384 -9.15 -24.17 -3.89
C ASP A 384 -8.30 -22.95 -3.51
N LEU A 385 -7.45 -22.54 -4.46
CA LEU A 385 -6.59 -21.37 -4.32
C LEU A 385 -7.35 -20.06 -4.56
N PHE A 386 -8.50 -20.10 -5.24
CA PHE A 386 -9.23 -18.91 -5.68
C PHE A 386 -10.17 -18.39 -4.60
N LEU A 387 -10.81 -19.29 -3.87
CA LEU A 387 -11.82 -18.93 -2.87
C LEU A 387 -11.24 -18.91 -1.46
N PRO A 388 -11.30 -17.76 -0.75
CA PRO A 388 -10.99 -17.69 0.67
C PRO A 388 -11.75 -18.73 1.51
N SER A 389 -11.13 -19.23 2.57
CA SER A 389 -11.84 -19.96 3.62
C SER A 389 -12.74 -19.02 4.43
N ARG A 390 -13.66 -19.53 5.25
CA ARG A 390 -14.41 -18.72 6.24
C ARG A 390 -13.49 -17.80 7.05
N ARG A 391 -12.36 -18.36 7.48
CA ARG A 391 -11.29 -17.63 8.17
C ARG A 391 -10.71 -16.51 7.29
N GLY A 392 -10.44 -16.80 6.03
CA GLY A 392 -9.96 -15.83 5.05
C GLY A 392 -10.97 -14.69 4.85
N TYR A 393 -12.25 -14.99 4.66
CA TYR A 393 -13.29 -13.97 4.52
C TYR A 393 -13.46 -13.09 5.77
N ASN A 394 -13.38 -13.67 6.98
CA ASN A 394 -13.37 -12.88 8.22
C ASN A 394 -12.19 -11.92 8.25
N ALA A 395 -11.02 -12.38 7.82
CA ALA A 395 -9.80 -11.60 7.83
C ALA A 395 -9.83 -10.48 6.77
N ILE A 396 -10.38 -10.75 5.58
CA ILE A 396 -10.64 -9.75 4.54
C ILE A 396 -11.62 -8.69 5.06
N ALA A 397 -12.74 -9.12 5.65
CA ALA A 397 -13.73 -8.23 6.22
C ALA A 397 -13.13 -7.30 7.29
N TRP A 398 -12.24 -7.83 8.14
CA TRP A 398 -11.53 -7.02 9.11
C TRP A 398 -10.65 -5.95 8.44
N SER A 399 -9.86 -6.31 7.42
CA SER A 399 -9.06 -5.34 6.67
C SER A 399 -9.92 -4.24 6.03
N ILE A 400 -11.09 -4.59 5.48
CA ILE A 400 -12.03 -3.61 4.91
C ILE A 400 -12.58 -2.70 6.01
N ALA A 401 -12.97 -3.25 7.16
CA ALA A 401 -13.45 -2.48 8.30
C ALA A 401 -12.39 -1.48 8.79
N GLU A 402 -11.11 -1.86 8.83
CA GLU A 402 -10.03 -0.93 9.17
C GLU A 402 -9.91 0.22 8.17
N GLN A 403 -10.05 -0.05 6.87
CA GLN A 403 -10.01 1.00 5.85
C GLN A 403 -11.27 1.88 5.88
N LEU A 404 -12.43 1.35 6.24
CA LEU A 404 -13.62 2.17 6.52
C LEU A 404 -13.38 3.12 7.69
N VAL A 405 -12.74 2.66 8.77
CA VAL A 405 -12.37 3.52 9.90
C VAL A 405 -11.37 4.60 9.48
N MET A 406 -10.40 4.24 8.62
CA MET A 406 -9.46 5.20 8.04
C MET A 406 -10.15 6.23 7.15
N ALA A 407 -11.12 5.82 6.32
CA ALA A 407 -11.93 6.73 5.52
C ALA A 407 -12.81 7.64 6.42
N GLY A 408 -13.41 7.08 7.48
CA GLY A 408 -14.19 7.83 8.46
C GLY A 408 -13.36 8.85 9.22
N SER A 409 -12.11 8.53 9.57
CA SER A 409 -11.20 9.48 10.24
C SER A 409 -10.78 10.65 9.35
N MET A 410 -10.79 10.45 8.03
CA MET A 410 -10.59 11.50 7.02
C MET A 410 -11.88 12.23 6.64
N ASN A 411 -13.00 11.95 7.33
CA ASN A 411 -14.32 12.49 7.03
C ASN A 411 -14.83 12.16 5.61
N TRP A 412 -14.43 11.02 5.04
CA TRP A 412 -14.91 10.58 3.72
C TRP A 412 -16.26 9.87 3.79
N ILE A 413 -16.59 9.31 4.96
CA ILE A 413 -17.83 8.61 5.20
C ILE A 413 -18.79 9.57 5.91
N THR A 414 -19.71 10.16 5.16
CA THR A 414 -20.82 11.00 5.63
C THR A 414 -22.11 10.17 5.72
N ASN A 415 -23.16 10.72 6.32
CA ASN A 415 -24.47 10.06 6.37
C ASN A 415 -25.18 10.23 5.01
N ASP A 416 -25.80 9.16 4.48
CA ASP A 416 -26.58 9.26 3.23
C ASP A 416 -28.01 9.80 3.47
N ARG A 417 -28.37 10.11 4.72
CA ARG A 417 -29.64 10.80 5.03
C ARG A 417 -29.42 12.31 4.95
N ASN A 418 -30.22 12.95 4.08
CA ASN A 418 -30.20 14.35 3.62
C ASN A 418 -30.19 15.47 4.68
N ASP A 419 -30.07 15.20 5.98
CA ASP A 419 -30.24 16.23 7.01
C ASP A 419 -28.91 16.80 7.54
N ASP A 420 -27.78 16.14 7.24
CA ASP A 420 -26.47 16.57 7.73
C ASP A 420 -25.66 17.20 6.58
N ASP A 421 -25.46 18.52 6.61
CA ASP A 421 -24.58 19.31 5.71
C ASP A 421 -23.07 18.98 5.90
N GLU A 422 -22.73 17.74 6.27
CA GLU A 422 -21.35 17.29 6.43
C GLU A 422 -20.65 17.26 5.05
N THR A 423 -19.81 18.25 4.80
CA THR A 423 -18.97 18.24 3.59
C THR A 423 -17.87 17.18 3.74
N PRO A 424 -17.74 16.23 2.80
CA PRO A 424 -16.70 15.22 2.91
C PRO A 424 -15.30 15.84 2.91
N GLY A 425 -14.39 15.23 3.68
CA GLY A 425 -13.01 15.69 3.78
C GLY A 425 -12.19 15.53 2.47
N PRO A 426 -11.01 16.18 2.40
CA PRO A 426 -10.13 16.10 1.24
C PRO A 426 -9.59 14.68 1.02
N ALA A 427 -9.31 14.30 -0.23
CA ALA A 427 -8.82 12.96 -0.58
C ALA A 427 -7.34 12.70 -0.18
N ILE A 428 -6.61 13.77 0.14
CA ILE A 428 -5.29 13.69 0.75
C ILE A 428 -5.44 14.27 2.16
N PRO A 429 -5.10 13.52 3.22
CA PRO A 429 -5.07 14.10 4.55
C PRO A 429 -4.04 15.24 4.55
N GLY A 430 -4.53 16.48 4.64
CA GLY A 430 -3.64 17.63 4.76
C GLY A 430 -2.84 17.54 6.06
N PRO A 431 -1.69 18.25 6.17
CA PRO A 431 -1.08 18.46 7.46
C PRO A 431 -2.15 19.01 8.41
N PRO A 432 -2.23 18.57 9.67
CA PRO A 432 -3.20 19.10 10.62
C PRO A 432 -3.04 20.62 10.62
N THR A 433 -4.05 21.32 10.09
CA THR A 433 -4.05 22.77 10.03
C THR A 433 -3.97 23.27 11.46
N ARG A 434 -2.83 23.85 11.85
CA ARG A 434 -2.69 24.55 13.12
C ARG A 434 -3.55 25.82 13.04
N GLY A 435 -4.84 25.68 13.31
CA GLY A 435 -5.77 26.80 13.50
C GLY A 435 -7.00 26.79 12.60
N GLY A 436 -8.08 26.20 13.11
CA GLY A 436 -9.40 26.85 13.13
C GLY A 436 -10.51 26.32 12.21
N PRO A 437 -11.79 26.38 12.66
CA PRO A 437 -12.94 26.48 11.75
C PRO A 437 -12.85 27.82 11.01
N ARG A 438 -12.86 27.80 9.68
CA ARG A 438 -12.89 29.03 8.87
C ARG A 438 -14.32 29.59 8.83
N ALA A 439 -14.54 30.65 9.60
CA ALA A 439 -15.56 31.64 9.29
C ALA A 439 -15.38 32.16 7.86
N ARG A 440 -16.49 32.41 7.16
CA ARG A 440 -16.58 33.05 5.84
C ARG A 440 -15.62 34.24 5.75
N GLN A 441 -14.57 34.12 4.95
CA GLN A 441 -13.75 35.27 4.57
C GLN A 441 -14.41 35.98 3.38
N ALA A 442 -14.75 37.26 3.63
CA ALA A 442 -15.20 38.22 2.65
C ALA A 442 -14.18 38.39 1.51
N ARG A 443 -14.72 38.64 0.31
CA ARG A 443 -13.96 38.99 -0.90
C ARG A 443 -12.99 40.14 -0.61
N SER A 444 -11.72 39.97 -0.96
CA SER A 444 -10.76 41.07 -1.14
C SER A 444 -10.28 41.11 -2.60
N PRO A 445 -9.98 42.31 -3.13
CA PRO A 445 -9.93 42.56 -4.56
C PRO A 445 -8.62 42.10 -5.21
N SER A 446 -8.72 41.75 -6.49
CA SER A 446 -7.67 41.22 -7.35
C SER A 446 -6.41 42.10 -7.43
N PRO A 447 -5.19 41.54 -7.36
CA PRO A 447 -3.98 42.28 -7.67
C PRO A 447 -3.75 42.34 -9.18
N LYS A 448 -3.38 43.53 -9.66
CA LYS A 448 -2.99 43.83 -11.05
C LYS A 448 -1.75 43.02 -11.44
N ILE A 449 -1.86 42.26 -12.52
CA ILE A 449 -0.77 41.49 -13.13
C ILE A 449 0.09 42.44 -13.97
N HIS A 450 1.39 42.52 -13.65
CA HIS A 450 2.39 43.11 -14.55
C HIS A 450 2.74 42.10 -15.64
N ARG A 451 2.52 42.50 -16.90
CA ARG A 451 2.99 41.83 -18.11
C ARG A 451 4.52 41.87 -18.13
N ARG A 452 5.18 40.71 -18.21
CA ARG A 452 6.58 40.58 -18.63
C ARG A 452 6.60 39.91 -20.00
N ASP A 453 7.43 40.47 -20.87
CA ASP A 453 7.59 40.07 -22.26
C ASP A 453 8.17 38.65 -22.38
N ILE A 454 7.61 37.89 -23.32
CA ILE A 454 7.98 36.52 -23.68
C ILE A 454 8.93 36.62 -24.89
N PRO A 455 10.11 35.95 -24.91
CA PRO A 455 10.92 35.85 -26.11
C PRO A 455 10.35 34.83 -27.11
N ASP A 456 10.59 35.12 -28.38
CA ASP A 456 10.13 34.45 -29.61
C ASP A 456 10.27 32.90 -29.63
N PRO A 457 9.27 32.15 -30.14
CA PRO A 457 9.31 30.70 -30.23
C PRO A 457 9.74 30.24 -31.64
N GLU A 458 11.02 30.34 -31.97
CA GLU A 458 11.59 29.62 -33.13
C GLU A 458 12.80 28.80 -32.73
N ALA A 459 12.52 27.60 -32.20
CA ALA A 459 13.44 26.48 -32.26
C ALA A 459 12.62 25.20 -32.34
N THR A 460 12.42 24.69 -33.56
CA THR A 460 11.87 23.35 -33.78
C THR A 460 12.79 22.31 -33.11
N PRO A 461 12.28 21.46 -32.20
CA PRO A 461 13.07 20.37 -31.66
C PRO A 461 13.39 19.34 -32.77
N PRO A 462 14.55 18.67 -32.70
CA PRO A 462 14.96 17.71 -33.72
C PRO A 462 13.92 16.59 -33.84
N GLN A 463 13.46 16.35 -35.07
CA GLN A 463 12.60 15.21 -35.39
C GLN A 463 13.40 13.92 -35.22
N TYR A 464 13.00 13.07 -34.29
CA TYR A 464 13.52 11.72 -34.16
C TYR A 464 12.90 10.83 -35.24
N GLN A 465 13.68 10.43 -36.24
CA GLN A 465 13.28 9.37 -37.18
C GLN A 465 13.57 8.00 -36.58
N LEU A 466 12.52 7.20 -36.38
CA LEU A 466 12.64 5.78 -36.11
C LEU A 466 12.91 5.07 -37.45
N LEU A 467 14.12 4.57 -37.63
CA LEU A 467 14.47 3.75 -38.79
C LEU A 467 14.23 2.26 -38.44
N PRO A 468 13.45 1.52 -39.24
CA PRO A 468 13.29 0.09 -39.05
C PRO A 468 14.61 -0.63 -39.40
N ASP A 469 15.10 -1.45 -38.48
CA ASP A 469 16.26 -2.34 -38.72
C ASP A 469 15.74 -3.77 -38.96
N PRO A 470 15.87 -4.32 -40.18
CA PRO A 470 15.40 -5.66 -40.46
C PRO A 470 16.37 -6.72 -39.90
N VAL A 471 15.91 -7.50 -38.92
CA VAL A 471 16.57 -8.76 -38.54
C VAL A 471 16.10 -9.87 -39.49
N LYS A 472 16.96 -10.88 -39.72
CA LYS A 472 16.81 -11.98 -40.70
C LYS A 472 15.53 -12.82 -40.62
N ASP A 473 14.67 -12.60 -39.62
CA ASP A 473 13.52 -13.45 -39.30
C ASP A 473 12.17 -12.72 -39.51
N GLY A 474 12.16 -11.58 -40.22
CA GLY A 474 10.93 -10.85 -40.55
C GLY A 474 10.28 -10.08 -39.39
N THR A 475 10.98 -9.95 -38.26
CA THR A 475 10.50 -9.17 -37.10
C THR A 475 11.14 -7.77 -37.11
N ILE A 476 10.32 -6.72 -37.08
CA ILE A 476 10.78 -5.33 -36.97
C ILE A 476 10.94 -4.99 -35.48
N ILE A 477 12.17 -4.70 -35.04
CA ILE A 477 12.45 -4.21 -33.69
C ILE A 477 12.84 -2.74 -33.78
N CYS A 478 12.05 -1.86 -33.18
CA CYS A 478 12.44 -0.46 -33.00
C CYS A 478 13.39 -0.38 -31.79
N THR A 479 14.70 -0.25 -32.02
CA THR A 479 15.65 0.08 -30.96
C THR A 479 16.13 1.52 -31.10
N GLN A 480 16.14 2.26 -29.98
CA GLN A 480 16.78 3.56 -29.91
C GLN A 480 18.28 3.31 -29.74
N LYS A 481 19.09 3.74 -30.71
CA LYS A 481 20.55 3.60 -30.65
C LYS A 481 21.07 4.30 -29.39
N ARG A 482 21.72 3.57 -28.48
CA ARG A 482 22.36 4.15 -27.29
C ARG A 482 23.42 5.17 -27.73
N PRO A 483 23.60 6.30 -27.03
CA PRO A 483 24.74 7.18 -27.26
C PRO A 483 26.05 6.40 -27.07
N ASP A 484 27.02 6.64 -27.95
CA ASP A 484 28.35 6.05 -27.85
C ASP A 484 28.96 6.39 -26.46
N GLY A 485 29.32 5.36 -25.70
CA GLY A 485 29.94 5.49 -24.37
C GLY A 485 29.01 5.43 -23.16
N ALA A 486 27.70 5.22 -23.33
CA ALA A 486 26.81 4.98 -22.18
C ALA A 486 27.03 3.56 -21.59
N PRO A 487 27.26 3.42 -20.26
CA PRO A 487 27.48 2.12 -19.65
C PRO A 487 26.28 1.20 -19.84
N GLY A 488 26.56 -0.09 -20.10
CA GLY A 488 25.54 -1.12 -20.18
C GLY A 488 24.80 -1.32 -18.85
N GLY A 489 23.66 -2.01 -18.90
CA GLY A 489 22.97 -2.42 -17.66
C GLY A 489 23.89 -3.23 -16.75
N ASP A 490 24.75 -4.06 -17.35
CA ASP A 490 25.74 -4.87 -16.65
C ASP A 490 26.86 -4.03 -16.04
N ASP A 491 27.29 -2.95 -16.69
CA ASP A 491 28.31 -2.02 -16.16
C ASP A 491 27.76 -1.21 -14.97
N ILE A 492 26.47 -0.82 -15.03
CA ILE A 492 25.78 -0.14 -13.94
C ILE A 492 25.64 -1.09 -12.74
N LEU A 493 25.25 -2.34 -12.96
CA LEU A 493 25.13 -3.35 -11.91
C LEU A 493 26.50 -3.71 -11.33
N ALA A 494 27.55 -3.84 -12.16
CA ALA A 494 28.92 -4.06 -11.71
C ALA A 494 29.43 -2.89 -10.86
N SER A 495 29.12 -1.64 -11.22
CA SER A 495 29.45 -0.47 -10.42
C SER A 495 28.70 -0.45 -9.09
N LEU A 496 27.40 -0.75 -9.10
CA LEU A 496 26.55 -0.80 -7.91
C LEU A 496 27.01 -1.88 -6.91
N TYR A 497 27.40 -3.04 -7.44
CA TYR A 497 27.90 -4.16 -6.65
C TYR A 497 29.41 -4.07 -6.37
N GLN A 498 30.08 -2.99 -6.79
CA GLN A 498 31.53 -2.80 -6.62
C GLN A 498 32.35 -3.98 -7.16
N GLY A 499 31.95 -4.51 -8.31
CA GLY A 499 32.57 -5.68 -8.96
C GLY A 499 32.25 -7.02 -8.29
N LYS A 500 31.34 -7.06 -7.30
CA LYS A 500 30.93 -8.30 -6.63
C LYS A 500 29.70 -8.90 -7.30
N SER A 501 29.48 -10.20 -7.10
CA SER A 501 28.20 -10.81 -7.45
C SER A 501 27.09 -10.18 -6.60
N GLN A 502 25.86 -10.12 -7.12
CA GLN A 502 24.70 -9.63 -6.36
C GLN A 502 24.56 -10.35 -5.01
N TRP A 503 24.83 -11.66 -4.99
CA TRP A 503 24.81 -12.48 -3.78
C TRP A 503 25.91 -12.09 -2.78
N ASP A 504 27.15 -11.91 -3.25
CA ASP A 504 28.26 -11.49 -2.39
C ASP A 504 28.08 -10.07 -1.86
N TRP A 505 27.52 -9.17 -2.66
CA TRP A 505 27.21 -7.81 -2.22
C TRP A 505 26.13 -7.82 -1.14
N VAL A 506 25.05 -8.60 -1.33
CA VAL A 506 24.00 -8.76 -0.31
C VAL A 506 24.58 -9.36 0.98
N HIS A 507 25.42 -10.40 0.90
CA HIS A 507 26.00 -11.01 2.11
C HIS A 507 27.05 -10.14 2.81
N GLN A 508 27.96 -9.51 2.07
CA GLN A 508 29.08 -8.80 2.67
C GLN A 508 28.75 -7.35 3.04
N VAL A 509 27.88 -6.70 2.28
CA VAL A 509 27.52 -5.29 2.47
C VAL A 509 26.15 -5.17 3.10
N GLY A 510 25.14 -5.90 2.59
CA GLY A 510 23.78 -5.86 3.12
C GLY A 510 23.62 -6.57 4.48
N CYS A 511 24.11 -7.81 4.61
CA CYS A 511 23.92 -8.63 5.80
C CYS A 511 24.91 -8.33 6.92
N ASN A 512 26.10 -7.80 6.62
CA ASN A 512 27.09 -7.48 7.65
C ASN A 512 26.80 -6.15 8.39
N THR A 513 25.98 -5.28 7.80
CA THR A 513 25.64 -3.95 8.33
C THR A 513 24.31 -3.89 9.10
N THR A 514 23.49 -4.94 9.04
CA THR A 514 22.20 -5.00 9.74
C THR A 514 22.14 -6.19 10.69
N GLU A 515 22.03 -5.93 11.99
CA GLU A 515 21.83 -6.95 13.06
C GLU A 515 20.66 -7.91 12.75
N ILE A 516 19.67 -7.44 12.00
CA ILE A 516 18.48 -8.19 11.59
C ILE A 516 18.84 -9.45 10.78
N CYS A 517 19.92 -9.43 9.99
CA CYS A 517 20.35 -10.59 9.20
C CYS A 517 21.21 -11.57 9.98
N LYS A 518 21.97 -11.12 10.99
CA LYS A 518 22.84 -12.00 11.80
C LYS A 518 22.03 -13.02 12.60
N ASN A 519 20.82 -12.64 13.05
CA ASN A 519 19.96 -13.50 13.86
C ASN A 519 18.92 -14.30 13.08
N SER A 520 18.79 -14.09 11.75
CA SER A 520 17.77 -14.78 10.94
C SER A 520 18.25 -16.09 10.31
N LEU A 521 19.54 -16.44 10.40
CA LEU A 521 20.15 -17.54 9.65
C LEU A 521 20.69 -18.73 10.45
N PHE A 522 20.57 -18.77 11.79
CA PHE A 522 20.94 -19.97 12.56
C PHE A 522 19.98 -20.25 13.72
N ASP A 523 19.04 -21.17 13.49
CA ASP A 523 18.59 -22.11 14.52
C ASP A 523 18.25 -23.48 13.88
N THR A 524 19.11 -23.92 12.95
CA THR A 524 19.21 -25.31 12.53
C THR A 524 20.51 -25.89 13.08
N ALA A 525 20.58 -26.00 14.40
CA ALA A 525 21.52 -26.93 15.02
C ALA A 525 21.00 -28.35 14.78
N VAL A 526 21.69 -29.05 13.89
CA VAL A 526 21.58 -30.48 13.65
C VAL A 526 21.90 -31.21 14.97
N SER A 527 20.89 -31.72 15.67
CA SER A 527 21.11 -32.69 16.75
C SER A 527 21.37 -34.06 16.10
N SER A 528 22.65 -34.37 15.88
CA SER A 528 23.11 -35.70 15.50
C SER A 528 22.84 -36.70 16.62
N ALA A 529 22.26 -37.83 16.25
CA ALA A 529 22.00 -38.99 17.08
C ALA A 529 23.28 -39.54 17.75
N ARG A 530 23.19 -39.82 19.06
CA ARG A 530 23.81 -40.98 19.69
C ARG A 530 22.78 -41.63 20.60
N GLY A 531 22.39 -42.84 20.25
CA GLY A 531 21.56 -43.68 21.09
C GLY A 531 22.39 -44.40 22.16
N SER A 532 21.75 -44.72 23.28
CA SER A 532 21.78 -46.05 23.88
C SER A 532 20.94 -46.08 25.17
N SER A 533 19.92 -46.95 25.12
CA SER A 533 19.48 -47.90 26.17
C SER A 533 18.97 -47.43 27.55
N HIS A 534 17.75 -47.93 27.82
CA HIS A 534 17.26 -48.53 29.07
C HIS A 534 16.78 -47.65 30.24
N TRP A 535 15.46 -47.64 30.50
CA TRP A 535 14.76 -48.36 31.61
C TRP A 535 13.35 -47.74 31.88
N TYR A 536 12.32 -48.54 31.60
CA TYR A 536 11.13 -48.85 32.41
C TYR A 536 10.41 -47.83 33.35
N LYS A 537 9.08 -47.77 33.14
CA LYS A 537 7.95 -47.95 34.10
C LYS A 537 7.30 -46.74 34.80
N SER A 538 5.97 -46.65 34.59
CA SER A 538 4.86 -46.26 35.52
C SER A 538 4.89 -44.84 36.10
N ILE A 539 3.81 -44.04 36.06
CA ILE A 539 2.37 -44.26 36.31
C ILE A 539 1.53 -43.54 35.28
#